data_AF-A0A4V2F7K3-F1
#
_entry.id   AF-A0A4V2F7K3-F1
#
_cell.length_a   1.000
_cell.length_b   1.000
_cell.length_c   1.000
_cell.angle_alpha   90.00
_cell.angle_beta   90.00
_cell.angle_gamma   90.00
#
_symmetry.space_group_name_H-M   'P 1'
#
loop_
_entity.id
_entity.type
_entity.pdbx_description
1 polymer ?
#
loop_
_entity_poly.entity_id
_entity_poly.type
_entity_poly.pdbx_seq_one_letter_code
_entity_poly.pdbx_strand_id
1 'polypeptide(L)'
;MKVALVSFFTAIALTTCDTSENADVYYVTNNDIITVENETTEFALDESIYVITTVNDQQTTTNEKNITLSEFTYGEDFENFYHTLALYKKTGFGTLSKINLTENAIEVLEGEVSVSQGNLFVQNFYRDSAFRSKIGIKLLESGDYVLSSADYTNINNDGIILIKG
;
A
#
# COMPACT_ATOMS: atom_id res chain seq x y z
N MET A 1 11.32 -54.98 59.72
CA MET A 1 10.02 -54.65 59.10
C MET A 1 9.94 -53.13 59.00
N LYS A 2 10.27 -52.55 57.84
CA LYS A 2 10.27 -51.10 57.61
C LYS A 2 9.09 -50.78 56.69
N VAL A 3 8.16 -49.98 57.19
CA VAL A 3 7.03 -49.43 56.43
C VAL A 3 7.58 -48.27 55.60
N ALA A 4 7.43 -48.33 54.28
CA ALA A 4 7.71 -47.22 53.39
C ALA A 4 6.38 -46.57 53.00
N LEU A 5 6.16 -45.35 53.49
CA LEU A 5 5.05 -44.50 53.14
C LEU A 5 5.33 -43.91 51.74
N VAL A 6 4.65 -44.39 50.71
CA VAL A 6 4.76 -43.82 49.35
C VAL A 6 3.75 -42.68 49.24
N SER A 7 4.25 -41.44 49.36
CA SER A 7 3.48 -40.23 49.13
C SER A 7 3.29 -40.02 47.64
N PHE A 8 2.04 -40.11 47.17
CA PHE A 8 1.66 -39.84 45.79
C PHE A 8 1.47 -38.33 45.63
N PHE A 9 2.45 -37.63 45.06
CA PHE A 9 2.32 -36.22 44.67
C PHE A 9 1.65 -36.15 43.30
N THR A 10 0.37 -35.79 43.28
CA THR A 10 -0.36 -35.48 42.04
C THR A 10 0.14 -34.13 41.53
N ALA A 11 1.00 -34.13 40.51
CA ALA A 11 1.36 -32.92 39.79
C ALA A 11 0.17 -32.51 38.92
N ILE A 12 -0.59 -31.51 39.37
CA ILE A 12 -1.55 -30.79 38.54
C ILE A 12 -0.72 -29.98 37.55
N ALA A 13 -0.63 -30.45 36.31
CA ALA A 13 -0.12 -29.65 35.21
C ALA A 13 -1.11 -28.51 34.96
N LEU A 14 -0.83 -27.35 35.54
CA LEU A 14 -1.40 -26.09 35.10
C LEU A 14 -0.91 -25.84 33.68
N THR A 15 -1.74 -26.19 32.70
CA THR A 15 -1.62 -25.63 31.35
C THR A 15 -1.96 -24.15 31.49
N THR A 16 -0.93 -23.31 31.62
CA THR A 16 -1.05 -21.89 31.33
C THR A 16 -1.44 -21.80 29.86
N CYS A 17 -2.73 -21.63 29.62
CA CYS A 17 -3.25 -21.06 28.39
C CYS A 17 -2.66 -19.66 28.34
N ASP A 18 -1.48 -19.54 27.72
CA ASP A 18 -0.82 -18.25 27.68
C ASP A 18 -1.59 -17.36 26.72
N THR A 19 -1.73 -16.14 27.19
CA THR A 19 -2.69 -15.13 26.79
C THR A 19 -2.61 -14.78 25.31
N SER A 20 -3.78 -14.63 24.67
CA SER A 20 -4.02 -13.82 23.46
C SER A 20 -2.78 -13.52 22.62
N GLU A 21 -2.59 -14.26 21.53
CA GLU A 21 -1.68 -13.87 20.45
C GLU A 21 -2.12 -12.50 19.91
N ASN A 22 -1.59 -11.43 20.50
CA ASN A 22 -1.62 -10.13 19.86
C ASN A 22 -0.68 -10.27 18.67
N ALA A 23 -1.23 -10.24 17.46
CA ALA A 23 -0.42 -10.17 16.26
C ALA A 23 0.57 -9.00 16.40
N ASP A 24 1.86 -9.27 16.20
CA ASP A 24 2.86 -8.21 16.20
C ASP A 24 2.52 -7.21 15.09
N VAL A 25 2.27 -5.95 15.48
CA VAL A 25 2.02 -4.86 14.53
C VAL A 25 3.32 -4.11 14.30
N TYR A 26 3.75 -4.05 13.03
CA TYR A 26 4.93 -3.31 12.61
C TYR A 26 4.51 -2.03 11.87
N TYR A 27 5.12 -0.90 12.24
CA TYR A 27 4.92 0.38 11.56
C TYR A 27 6.18 0.73 10.78
N VAL A 28 6.02 1.02 9.49
CA VAL A 28 7.07 1.45 8.56
C VAL A 28 6.65 2.78 7.95
N THR A 29 7.59 3.72 7.82
CA THR A 29 7.37 5.00 7.13
C THR A 29 8.35 5.10 5.97
N ASN A 30 7.82 5.28 4.77
CA ASN A 30 8.62 5.51 3.56
C ASN A 30 7.88 6.52 2.68
N ASN A 31 8.53 7.67 2.45
CA ASN A 31 7.92 8.80 1.78
C ASN A 31 8.06 8.74 0.25
N ASP A 32 8.85 7.82 -0.27
CA ASP A 32 9.24 7.76 -1.69
C ASP A 32 8.65 6.52 -2.40
N ILE A 33 7.59 5.94 -1.84
CA ILE A 33 6.97 4.71 -2.35
C ILE A 33 6.31 4.94 -3.72
N ILE A 34 5.62 6.07 -3.90
CA ILE A 34 4.85 6.38 -5.11
C ILE A 34 5.49 7.58 -5.80
N THR A 35 5.82 7.43 -7.07
CA THR A 35 6.44 8.45 -7.91
C THR A 35 5.69 8.58 -9.22
N VAL A 36 5.84 9.72 -9.90
CA VAL A 36 5.32 9.95 -11.24
C VAL A 36 6.51 9.97 -12.20
N GLU A 37 6.46 9.17 -13.27
CA GLU A 37 7.51 9.14 -14.28
C GLU A 37 7.47 10.42 -15.11
N ASN A 38 8.64 11.04 -15.28
CA ASN A 38 8.83 12.37 -15.84
C ASN A 38 8.05 13.41 -15.02
N GLU A 39 8.77 14.21 -14.20
CA GLU A 39 8.20 15.29 -13.39
C GLU A 39 7.72 16.48 -14.27
N THR A 40 6.92 16.21 -15.29
CA THR A 40 6.34 17.20 -16.18
C THR A 40 5.01 17.67 -15.60
N THR A 41 4.80 18.98 -15.65
CA THR A 41 3.60 19.64 -15.13
C THR A 41 2.57 19.93 -16.21
N GLU A 42 2.94 19.73 -17.48
CA GLU A 42 2.10 19.98 -18.65
C GLU A 42 1.89 18.66 -19.39
N PHE A 43 0.63 18.31 -19.62
CA PHE A 43 0.23 17.16 -20.41
C PHE A 43 -0.68 17.60 -21.57
N ALA A 44 -0.38 17.12 -22.77
CA ALA A 44 -1.25 17.26 -23.93
C ALA A 44 -2.44 16.29 -23.87
N LEU A 45 -3.43 16.52 -24.74
CA LEU A 45 -4.54 15.57 -24.92
C LEU A 45 -4.00 14.20 -25.33
N ASP A 46 -4.58 13.14 -24.78
CA ASP A 46 -4.21 11.75 -25.02
C ASP A 46 -2.85 11.30 -24.45
N GLU A 47 -2.13 12.16 -23.74
CA GLU A 47 -0.95 11.76 -22.98
C GLU A 47 -1.35 11.01 -21.71
N SER A 48 -0.41 10.20 -21.21
CA SER A 48 -0.59 9.39 -20.02
C SER A 48 0.30 9.89 -18.88
N ILE A 49 -0.28 9.99 -17.69
CA ILE A 49 0.49 10.11 -16.45
C ILE A 49 0.92 8.69 -16.07
N TYR A 50 2.22 8.45 -15.97
CA TYR A 50 2.74 7.17 -15.51
C TYR A 50 3.05 7.23 -14.02
N VAL A 51 2.37 6.40 -13.23
CA VAL A 51 2.55 6.27 -11.79
C VAL A 51 3.34 5.01 -11.53
N ILE A 52 4.42 5.14 -10.76
CA ILE A 52 5.32 4.05 -10.38
C ILE A 52 5.27 3.89 -8.88
N THR A 53 5.04 2.66 -8.42
CA THR A 53 5.17 2.30 -7.02
C THR A 53 6.34 1.35 -6.84
N THR A 54 7.19 1.61 -5.86
CA THR A 54 8.28 0.70 -5.46
C THR A 54 8.41 0.65 -3.96
N VAL A 55 8.16 -0.52 -3.38
CA VAL A 55 8.38 -0.81 -1.96
C VAL A 55 9.45 -1.88 -1.86
N ASN A 56 10.63 -1.53 -1.33
CA ASN A 56 11.70 -2.51 -1.14
C ASN A 56 11.25 -3.60 -0.16
N ASP A 57 11.70 -4.84 -0.36
CA ASP A 57 11.31 -5.95 0.52
C ASP A 57 11.88 -5.80 1.93
N GLN A 58 13.09 -5.26 2.03
CA GLN A 58 13.74 -4.97 3.29
C GLN A 58 13.30 -3.60 3.78
N GLN A 59 12.74 -3.54 4.99
CA GLN A 59 12.27 -2.32 5.63
C GLN A 59 12.85 -2.17 7.03
N THR A 60 13.01 -0.92 7.46
CA THR A 60 13.29 -0.59 8.85
C THR A 60 12.04 0.04 9.45
N THR A 61 11.56 -0.53 10.54
CA THR A 61 10.39 -0.04 11.24
C THR A 61 10.69 1.24 12.02
N THR A 62 9.63 1.93 12.45
CA THR A 62 9.73 3.13 13.30
C THR A 62 10.39 2.88 14.67
N ASN A 63 10.49 1.62 15.10
CA ASN A 63 11.23 1.19 16.29
C ASN A 63 12.56 0.50 15.97
N GLU A 64 13.14 0.79 14.79
CA GLU A 64 14.49 0.38 14.36
C GLU A 64 14.69 -1.14 14.21
N LYS A 65 13.60 -1.91 14.03
CA LYS A 65 13.68 -3.33 13.67
C LYS A 65 13.78 -3.48 12.16
N ASN A 66 14.67 -4.34 11.71
CA ASN A 66 14.70 -4.77 10.31
C ASN A 66 13.68 -5.88 10.11
N ILE A 67 12.86 -5.75 9.08
CA ILE A 67 11.85 -6.72 8.69
C ILE A 67 11.94 -6.99 7.19
N THR A 68 11.54 -8.20 6.78
CA THR A 68 11.36 -8.58 5.38
C THR A 68 9.86 -8.65 5.09
N LEU A 69 9.37 -7.81 4.19
CA LEU A 69 7.95 -7.71 3.87
C LEU A 69 7.38 -9.02 3.28
N SER A 70 8.17 -9.71 2.46
CA SER A 70 7.80 -11.00 1.86
C SER A 70 7.67 -12.15 2.86
N GLU A 71 8.21 -12.03 4.07
CA GLU A 71 7.98 -13.01 5.15
C GLU A 71 6.53 -12.95 5.69
N PHE A 72 5.82 -11.85 5.43
CA PHE A 72 4.41 -11.66 5.81
C PHE A 72 3.43 -12.02 4.69
N THR A 73 3.93 -12.32 3.48
CA THR A 73 3.11 -12.82 2.37
C THR A 73 3.13 -14.34 2.39
N TYR A 74 2.23 -14.95 3.17
CA TYR A 74 2.08 -16.41 3.24
C TYR A 74 1.17 -16.91 2.11
N GLY A 75 1.72 -17.70 1.17
CA GLY A 75 0.96 -18.41 0.11
C GLY A 75 1.24 -17.93 -1.31
N GLU A 76 0.57 -18.53 -2.31
CA GLU A 76 0.61 -18.08 -3.72
C GLU A 76 -0.08 -16.72 -3.92
N ASP A 77 -0.74 -16.21 -2.88
CA ASP A 77 -1.48 -14.95 -2.88
C ASP A 77 -0.59 -13.83 -2.34
N PHE A 78 0.25 -13.24 -3.20
CA PHE A 78 0.94 -11.96 -2.97
C PHE A 78 -0.05 -10.77 -2.94
N GLU A 79 -1.29 -10.99 -2.51
CA GLU A 79 -2.44 -10.08 -2.56
C GLU A 79 -2.35 -8.90 -1.58
N ASN A 80 -1.34 -8.88 -0.70
CA ASN A 80 -1.37 -8.01 0.48
C ASN A 80 -0.73 -6.62 0.29
N PHE A 81 -0.04 -6.35 -0.82
CA PHE A 81 0.56 -5.04 -1.08
C PHE A 81 -0.20 -4.26 -2.15
N TYR A 82 -1.33 -3.68 -1.73
CA TYR A 82 -2.14 -2.83 -2.56
C TYR A 82 -2.20 -1.39 -2.04
N HIS A 83 -2.55 -0.46 -2.92
CA HIS A 83 -2.86 0.91 -2.57
C HIS A 83 -4.01 1.42 -3.42
N THR A 84 -4.71 2.45 -2.93
CA THR A 84 -5.85 3.03 -3.62
C THR A 84 -5.57 4.48 -4.00
N LEU A 85 -5.76 4.79 -5.28
CA LEU A 85 -5.49 6.12 -5.84
C LEU A 85 -6.78 6.74 -6.42
N ALA A 86 -6.89 8.05 -6.28
CA ALA A 86 -7.89 8.87 -6.95
C ALA A 86 -7.20 10.01 -7.69
N LEU A 87 -7.67 10.28 -8.90
CA LEU A 87 -7.22 11.40 -9.72
C LEU A 87 -8.20 12.57 -9.59
N TYR A 88 -7.66 13.76 -9.35
CA TYR A 88 -8.41 15.00 -9.26
C TYR A 88 -7.88 16.00 -10.30
N LYS A 89 -8.79 16.82 -10.84
CA LYS A 89 -8.46 17.98 -11.67
C LYS A 89 -8.74 19.26 -10.90
N LYS A 90 -7.84 20.23 -10.97
CA LYS A 90 -8.07 21.57 -10.43
C LYS A 90 -9.04 22.34 -11.32
N THR A 91 -10.05 22.95 -10.71
CA THR A 91 -11.04 23.78 -11.42
C THR A 91 -10.53 25.22 -11.55
N GLY A 92 -11.14 25.99 -12.46
CA GLY A 92 -10.88 27.44 -12.58
C GLY A 92 -11.18 28.26 -11.33
N PHE A 93 -11.87 27.69 -10.33
CA PHE A 93 -12.12 28.31 -9.03
C PHE A 93 -11.12 27.89 -7.95
N GLY A 94 -10.07 27.15 -8.32
CA GLY A 94 -9.04 26.65 -7.39
C GLY A 94 -9.48 25.48 -6.51
N THR A 95 -10.65 24.88 -6.77
CA THR A 95 -11.12 23.67 -6.08
C THR A 95 -10.66 22.39 -6.81
N LEU A 96 -10.72 21.24 -6.15
CA LEU A 96 -10.45 19.94 -6.77
C LEU A 96 -11.76 19.24 -7.15
N SER A 97 -11.80 18.66 -8.35
CA SER A 97 -12.90 17.81 -8.81
C SER A 97 -12.36 16.41 -9.09
N LYS A 98 -12.98 15.38 -8.50
CA LYS A 98 -12.58 13.98 -8.72
C LYS A 98 -12.90 13.59 -10.16
N ILE A 99 -11.92 13.01 -10.84
CA ILE A 99 -12.10 12.40 -12.15
C ILE A 99 -12.58 10.98 -11.94
N ASN A 100 -13.71 10.64 -12.56
CA ASN A 100 -14.22 9.28 -12.52
C ASN A 100 -13.45 8.43 -13.53
N LEU A 101 -12.39 7.75 -13.07
CA LEU A 101 -11.58 6.87 -13.91
C LEU A 101 -12.38 5.64 -14.36
N THR A 102 -12.02 5.12 -15.53
CA THR A 102 -12.59 3.89 -16.11
C THR A 102 -11.44 2.99 -16.56
N GLU A 103 -11.67 1.69 -16.66
CA GLU A 103 -10.64 0.72 -17.11
C GLU A 103 -10.01 1.10 -18.46
N ASN A 104 -10.81 1.67 -19.38
CA ASN A 104 -10.33 2.10 -20.70
C ASN A 104 -9.32 3.27 -20.65
N ALA A 105 -9.25 3.99 -19.54
CA ALA A 105 -8.29 5.07 -19.34
C ALA A 105 -6.99 4.58 -18.70
N ILE A 106 -6.88 3.29 -18.38
CA ILE A 106 -5.76 2.72 -17.63
C ILE A 106 -4.95 1.80 -18.54
N GLU A 107 -3.64 2.05 -18.57
CA GLU A 107 -2.65 1.16 -19.15
C GLU A 107 -1.90 0.47 -18.00
N VAL A 108 -1.91 -0.86 -17.96
CA VAL A 108 -1.19 -1.62 -16.92
C VAL A 108 0.13 -2.12 -17.51
N LEU A 109 1.25 -1.63 -16.99
CA LEU A 109 2.60 -2.03 -17.42
C LEU A 109 3.23 -3.06 -16.46
N GLU A 110 2.95 -2.92 -15.16
CA GLU A 110 3.38 -3.86 -14.11
C GLU A 110 2.39 -3.83 -12.93
N GLY A 111 2.13 -4.99 -12.33
CA GLY A 111 1.13 -5.17 -11.27
C GLY A 111 -0.25 -5.54 -11.80
N GLU A 112 -1.26 -5.38 -10.96
CA GLU A 112 -2.66 -5.55 -11.32
C GLU A 112 -3.47 -4.32 -10.88
N VAL A 113 -4.44 -3.92 -11.71
CA VAL A 113 -5.29 -2.76 -11.43
C VAL A 113 -6.75 -3.11 -11.63
N SER A 114 -7.58 -2.76 -10.66
CA SER A 114 -9.03 -2.71 -10.84
C SER A 114 -9.55 -1.30 -10.59
N VAL A 115 -10.65 -0.94 -11.26
CA VAL A 115 -11.29 0.36 -11.11
C VAL A 115 -12.65 0.19 -10.47
N SER A 116 -12.88 0.84 -9.33
CA SER A 116 -14.17 0.84 -8.65
C SER A 116 -14.51 2.22 -8.12
N GLN A 117 -15.72 2.70 -8.42
CA GLN A 117 -16.20 4.04 -8.03
C GLN A 117 -15.25 5.18 -8.43
N GLY A 118 -14.58 5.03 -9.59
CA GLY A 118 -13.61 5.99 -10.11
C GLY A 118 -12.27 6.04 -9.36
N ASN A 119 -12.02 5.10 -8.45
CA ASN A 119 -10.72 4.90 -7.80
C ASN A 119 -9.96 3.75 -8.46
N LEU A 120 -8.64 3.84 -8.43
CA LEU A 120 -7.73 2.76 -8.82
C LEU A 120 -7.36 1.95 -7.60
N PHE A 121 -7.48 0.64 -7.69
CA PHE A 121 -6.96 -0.32 -6.73
C PHE A 121 -5.79 -1.01 -7.39
N VAL A 122 -4.59 -0.69 -6.92
CA VAL A 122 -3.34 -1.11 -7.56
C VAL A 122 -2.66 -2.13 -6.66
N GLN A 123 -2.52 -3.34 -7.15
CA GLN A 123 -1.77 -4.42 -6.50
C GLN A 123 -0.35 -4.47 -7.06
N ASN A 124 0.62 -4.49 -6.16
CA ASN A 124 2.04 -4.56 -6.51
C ASN A 124 2.49 -6.01 -6.64
N PHE A 125 3.29 -6.30 -7.66
CA PHE A 125 3.92 -7.60 -7.84
C PHE A 125 5.30 -7.64 -7.21
N TYR A 126 5.65 -8.78 -6.61
CA TYR A 126 6.98 -9.00 -6.06
C TYR A 126 7.97 -9.38 -7.15
N ARG A 127 8.99 -8.55 -7.38
CA ARG A 127 10.06 -8.77 -8.37
C ARG A 127 11.35 -8.07 -7.91
N ASP A 128 12.50 -8.72 -8.13
CA ASP A 128 13.83 -8.18 -7.82
C ASP A 128 13.95 -7.61 -6.39
N SER A 129 13.42 -8.33 -5.39
CA SER A 129 13.43 -7.92 -3.98
C SER A 129 12.67 -6.61 -3.69
N ALA A 130 11.63 -6.31 -4.46
CA ALA A 130 10.71 -5.21 -4.21
C ALA A 130 9.28 -5.55 -4.67
N PHE A 131 8.30 -4.90 -4.07
CA PHE A 131 6.93 -4.87 -4.56
C PHE A 131 6.77 -3.67 -5.50
N ARG A 132 6.38 -3.92 -6.74
CA ARG A 132 6.33 -2.91 -7.80
C ARG A 132 5.00 -2.88 -8.55
N SER A 133 4.62 -1.69 -8.99
CA SER A 133 3.61 -1.51 -10.02
C SER A 133 3.97 -0.32 -10.89
N LYS A 134 3.52 -0.37 -12.14
CA LYS A 134 3.62 0.74 -13.08
C LYS A 134 2.34 0.81 -13.88
N ILE A 135 1.67 1.95 -13.80
CA ILE A 135 0.37 2.18 -14.42
C ILE A 135 0.39 3.51 -15.17
N GLY A 136 -0.23 3.55 -16.36
CA GLY A 136 -0.49 4.75 -17.12
C GLY A 136 -1.95 5.18 -16.96
N ILE A 137 -2.18 6.46 -16.73
CA ILE A 137 -3.52 7.05 -16.68
C ILE A 137 -3.66 8.02 -17.84
N LYS A 138 -4.45 7.66 -18.84
CA LYS A 138 -4.69 8.47 -20.03
C LYS A 138 -5.57 9.67 -19.71
N LEU A 139 -5.10 10.87 -20.07
CA LEU A 139 -5.81 12.13 -19.85
C LEU A 139 -6.68 12.48 -21.07
N LEU A 140 -7.97 12.75 -20.81
CA LEU A 140 -8.95 13.11 -21.84
C LEU A 140 -9.08 14.63 -22.07
N GLU A 141 -8.37 15.42 -21.26
CA GLU A 141 -8.37 16.88 -21.32
C GLU A 141 -7.00 17.37 -20.83
N SER A 142 -6.64 18.62 -21.11
CA SER A 142 -5.51 19.29 -20.46
C SER A 142 -5.94 19.94 -19.13
N GLY A 143 -4.98 20.10 -18.21
CA GLY A 143 -5.19 20.82 -16.94
C GLY A 143 -4.19 20.43 -15.85
N ASP A 144 -4.39 20.99 -14.65
CA ASP A 144 -3.61 20.63 -13.46
C ASP A 144 -4.26 19.43 -12.76
N TYR A 145 -3.47 18.37 -12.56
CA TYR A 145 -3.93 17.12 -11.95
C TYR A 145 -3.27 16.87 -10.59
N VAL A 146 -4.00 16.22 -9.69
CA VAL A 146 -3.51 15.77 -8.38
C VAL A 146 -3.87 14.31 -8.21
N LEU A 147 -2.89 13.50 -7.87
CA LEU A 147 -3.07 12.11 -7.45
C LEU A 147 -3.02 12.05 -5.92
N SER A 148 -3.96 11.35 -5.31
CA SER A 148 -4.09 11.23 -3.86
C SER A 148 -4.64 9.86 -3.48
N SER A 149 -4.53 9.48 -2.20
CA SER A 149 -5.35 8.40 -1.65
C SER A 149 -6.83 8.67 -1.90
N ALA A 150 -7.62 7.62 -2.12
CA ALA A 150 -9.06 7.73 -2.43
C ALA A 150 -9.89 8.49 -1.38
N ASP A 151 -9.45 8.50 -0.12
CA ASP A 151 -10.09 9.21 0.98
C ASP A 151 -9.41 10.56 1.26
N TYR A 152 -9.58 11.53 0.35
CA TYR A 152 -9.08 12.90 0.51
C TYR A 152 -9.69 13.66 1.71
N THR A 153 -10.69 13.10 2.40
CA THR A 153 -11.42 13.75 3.51
C THR A 153 -10.70 13.70 4.87
N ASN A 154 -9.59 12.97 5.00
CA ASN A 154 -8.75 12.95 6.19
C ASN A 154 -7.35 13.50 5.87
N ILE A 155 -7.13 14.79 6.18
CA ILE A 155 -5.91 15.56 5.90
C ILE A 155 -4.73 15.18 6.82
N ASN A 156 -4.65 13.91 7.25
CA ASN A 156 -3.58 13.39 8.11
C ASN A 156 -2.81 12.23 7.46
N ASN A 157 -3.06 11.90 6.18
CA ASN A 157 -2.34 10.84 5.48
C ASN A 157 -1.31 11.39 4.51
N ASP A 158 -0.05 11.05 4.78
CA ASP A 158 1.06 11.14 3.85
C ASP A 158 0.68 10.42 2.54
N GLY A 159 0.63 11.20 1.46
CA GLY A 159 0.17 10.75 0.14
C GLY A 159 -0.32 11.86 -0.77
N ILE A 160 0.00 13.12 -0.44
CA ILE A 160 -0.27 14.28 -1.30
C ILE A 160 0.93 14.42 -2.25
N ILE A 161 0.77 13.98 -3.50
CA ILE A 161 1.69 14.38 -4.57
C ILE A 161 1.27 15.78 -5.02
N LEU A 162 1.98 16.78 -4.53
CA LEU A 162 1.89 18.16 -4.96
C LEU A 162 2.70 18.34 -6.25
N ILE A 163 2.04 18.22 -7.40
CA ILE A 163 2.60 18.71 -8.67
C ILE A 163 2.58 20.23 -8.61
N LYS A 164 3.74 20.83 -8.29
CA LYS A 164 3.93 22.27 -8.28
C LYS A 164 4.49 22.69 -9.64
N GLY A 165 3.80 23.64 -10.28
CA GLY A 165 4.36 24.42 -11.39
C GLY A 165 5.49 25.32 -10.93
#